data_AF-A0A7W7RSU5-F1
#
_entry.id   AF-A0A7W7RSU5-F1
#
_cell.length_a   1.000
_cell.length_b   1.000
_cell.length_c   1.000
_cell.angle_alpha   90.00
_cell.angle_beta   90.00
_cell.angle_gamma   90.00
#
_symmetry.space_group_name_H-M   'P 1'
#
loop_
_entity.id
_entity.type
_entity.pdbx_description
1 polymer ?
#
loop_
_entity_poly.entity_id
_entity_poly.type
_entity_poly.pdbx_seq_one_letter_code
_entity_poly.pdbx_strand_id
1 'polypeptide(L)'
;MSRLLTAMPAAALAVAVLTGCGADPAPAAAPAATDKAPASADPQGKRRQMEAMRADCMKGKGFKYTANVPGPRKIPAEELQARTGDYDAMRKDREKRGFGVFSGYVYSEPTIRQMFDGNPNTSILKALSETQQKAWDTADQTCYGAAFSKFTGKKVTSSMDALAQMSEKSKELRGRELDGDGELIKLAQAFGDCLKGKGHRVTSLKPTAIARAGQDRFQAEVEKLGAEQHPGEKSPGFFPPELTPDQARPYLTREIKGALEDLECGKDFYAVYQPKQWEVAEKVDAEFGVKEGLFGE
;
A
#
# COMPACT_ATOMS: atom_id res chain seq x y z
N MET A 1 22.41 -57.64 23.62
CA MET A 1 23.63 -57.05 24.21
C MET A 1 23.31 -55.60 24.54
N SER A 2 22.56 -55.31 25.61
CA SER A 2 22.97 -55.11 27.01
C SER A 2 24.00 -53.99 27.26
N ARG A 3 23.48 -52.89 27.84
CA ARG A 3 24.07 -51.93 28.81
C ARG A 3 25.15 -50.99 28.25
N LEU A 4 25.14 -49.68 28.55
CA LEU A 4 25.23 -49.08 29.88
C LEU A 4 24.57 -47.68 29.95
N LEU A 5 23.83 -47.47 31.05
CA LEU A 5 23.51 -46.17 31.64
C LEU A 5 24.75 -45.62 32.37
N THR A 6 24.92 -44.30 32.35
CA THR A 6 25.62 -43.56 33.42
C THR A 6 24.75 -42.38 33.87
N ALA A 7 24.49 -42.37 35.17
CA ALA A 7 23.76 -41.36 35.91
C ALA A 7 24.70 -40.67 36.91
N MET A 8 24.22 -39.56 37.48
CA MET A 8 24.62 -38.82 38.70
C MET A 8 25.18 -37.40 38.48
N PRO A 9 25.08 -36.48 39.47
CA PRO A 9 24.04 -36.32 40.51
C PRO A 9 23.57 -34.85 40.70
N ALA A 10 22.47 -34.70 41.45
CA ALA A 10 22.00 -33.44 42.02
C ALA A 10 22.78 -33.07 43.29
N ALA A 11 22.96 -31.76 43.56
CA ALA A 11 23.34 -31.23 44.86
C ALA A 11 22.53 -29.96 45.17
N ALA A 12 22.16 -29.84 46.45
CA ALA A 12 21.09 -29.00 46.97
C ALA A 12 21.58 -27.71 47.66
N LEU A 13 20.65 -26.74 47.75
CA LEU A 13 20.36 -25.80 48.86
C LEU A 13 21.49 -25.00 49.53
N ALA A 14 21.35 -23.67 49.48
CA ALA A 14 21.60 -22.81 50.64
C ALA A 14 20.65 -21.59 50.63
N VAL A 15 19.75 -21.55 51.61
CA VAL A 15 18.95 -20.40 52.02
C VAL A 15 19.79 -19.58 53.00
N ALA A 16 19.89 -18.27 52.80
CA ALA A 16 20.37 -17.33 53.80
C ALA A 16 19.28 -16.29 54.07
N VAL A 17 18.63 -16.42 55.23
CA VAL A 17 17.79 -15.41 55.86
C VAL A 17 18.70 -14.60 56.78
N LEU A 18 18.74 -13.28 56.61
CA LEU A 18 19.31 -12.35 57.60
C LEU A 18 18.22 -11.36 58.01
N THR A 19 17.69 -11.60 59.20
CA THR A 19 16.88 -10.66 60.00
C THR A 19 17.81 -9.70 60.74
N GLY A 20 17.54 -8.40 60.65
CA GLY A 20 18.11 -7.37 61.52
C GLY A 20 17.14 -6.21 61.67
N CYS A 21 16.59 -6.03 62.88
CA CYS A 21 15.70 -4.93 63.27
C CYS A 21 16.49 -3.78 63.91
N GLY A 22 16.06 -2.53 63.66
CA GLY A 22 16.40 -1.38 64.52
C GLY A 22 16.11 0.01 63.92
N ALA A 23 14.95 0.61 64.30
CA ALA A 23 14.55 2.04 64.43
C ALA A 23 14.82 3.05 63.27
N ASP A 24 13.97 4.01 62.86
CA ASP A 24 12.69 4.64 63.28
C ASP A 24 12.05 5.29 62.01
N PRO A 25 10.77 5.77 62.00
CA PRO A 25 9.95 5.88 60.79
C PRO A 25 10.14 7.16 59.98
N ALA A 26 10.18 7.01 58.65
CA ALA A 26 10.05 8.10 57.67
C ALA A 26 8.80 7.86 56.80
N PRO A 27 8.16 8.93 56.28
CA PRO A 27 6.73 8.96 56.00
C PRO A 27 6.30 8.11 54.80
N ALA A 28 5.07 7.59 54.90
CA ALA A 28 4.41 6.76 53.92
C ALA A 28 4.49 7.33 52.50
N ALA A 29 5.22 6.63 51.63
CA ALA A 29 5.10 6.79 50.19
C ALA A 29 3.87 6.00 49.72
N ALA A 30 2.94 6.72 49.08
CA ALA A 30 1.78 6.15 48.40
C ALA A 30 2.19 5.03 47.42
N PRO A 31 1.34 4.02 47.20
CA PRO A 31 1.62 2.99 46.20
C PRO A 31 1.68 3.65 44.82
N ALA A 32 2.82 3.50 44.15
CA ALA A 32 2.97 3.86 42.74
C ALA A 32 1.94 3.08 41.93
N ALA A 33 0.96 3.81 41.38
CA ALA A 33 0.03 3.30 40.40
C ALA A 33 0.85 2.70 39.24
N THR A 34 0.76 1.39 39.08
CA THR A 34 1.19 0.68 37.89
C THR A 34 0.20 0.99 36.75
N ASP A 35 0.20 2.23 36.29
CA ASP A 35 -0.39 2.59 35.01
C ASP A 35 0.63 2.25 33.90
N LYS A 36 0.83 0.95 33.68
CA LYS A 36 1.27 0.49 32.36
C LYS A 36 0.09 0.72 31.42
N ALA A 37 0.06 1.90 30.80
CA ALA A 37 -0.61 2.08 29.53
C ALA A 37 -0.22 0.88 28.62
N PRO A 38 -1.19 0.21 27.96
CA PRO A 38 -0.86 -0.90 27.08
C PRO A 38 0.13 -0.39 26.04
N ALA A 39 1.26 -1.08 25.91
CA ALA A 39 2.22 -0.83 24.85
C ALA A 39 1.42 -0.73 23.54
N SER A 40 1.45 0.45 22.90
CA SER A 40 0.89 0.63 21.57
C SER A 40 1.42 -0.51 20.71
N ALA A 41 0.53 -1.39 20.25
CA ALA A 41 0.91 -2.52 19.42
C ALA A 41 1.78 -1.98 18.28
N ASP A 42 3.04 -2.39 18.24
CA ASP A 42 3.99 -1.99 17.21
C ASP A 42 3.40 -2.36 15.84
N PRO A 43 2.93 -1.36 15.05
CA PRO A 43 2.16 -1.65 13.85
C PRO A 43 3.01 -2.38 12.80
N GLN A 44 4.34 -2.30 12.89
CA GLN A 44 5.26 -2.99 12.00
C GLN A 44 5.83 -4.29 12.58
N GLY A 45 5.38 -4.72 13.76
CA GLY A 45 5.87 -5.93 14.41
C GLY A 45 5.64 -7.16 13.55
N LYS A 46 4.47 -7.27 12.90
CA LYS A 46 4.18 -8.36 11.96
C LYS A 46 5.06 -8.28 10.71
N ARG A 47 5.27 -7.10 10.11
CA ARG A 47 6.20 -6.94 8.96
C ARG A 47 7.62 -7.37 9.31
N ARG A 48 8.17 -6.95 10.45
CA ARG A 48 9.50 -7.39 10.90
C ARG A 48 9.60 -8.91 11.01
N GLN A 49 8.58 -9.56 11.57
CA GLN A 49 8.55 -11.02 11.70
C GLN A 49 8.41 -11.72 10.34
N MET A 50 7.60 -11.18 9.42
CA MET A 50 7.46 -11.70 8.06
C MET A 50 8.78 -11.61 7.29
N GLU A 51 9.45 -10.47 7.34
CA GLU A 51 10.71 -10.23 6.64
C GLU A 51 11.87 -11.02 7.24
N ALA A 52 11.89 -11.24 8.56
CA ALA A 52 12.83 -12.16 9.18
C ALA A 52 12.63 -13.60 8.66
N MET A 53 11.38 -14.06 8.58
CA MET A 53 11.06 -15.39 8.04
C MET A 53 11.44 -15.51 6.55
N ARG A 54 11.21 -14.47 5.75
CA ARG A 54 11.64 -14.40 4.34
C ARG A 54 13.17 -14.47 4.24
N ALA A 55 13.90 -13.71 5.06
CA ALA A 55 15.35 -13.73 5.10
C ALA A 55 15.93 -15.10 5.47
N ASP A 56 15.36 -15.76 6.49
CA ASP A 56 15.77 -17.12 6.90
C ASP A 56 15.50 -18.15 5.80
N CYS A 57 14.35 -18.06 5.14
CA CYS A 57 14.00 -18.91 4.01
C CYS A 57 14.99 -18.72 2.84
N MET A 58 15.31 -17.48 2.49
CA MET A 58 16.28 -17.16 1.43
C MET A 58 17.67 -17.68 1.75
N LYS A 59 18.11 -17.51 3.01
CA LYS A 59 19.36 -18.07 3.51
C LYS A 59 19.38 -19.60 3.39
N GLY A 60 18.29 -20.27 3.76
CA GLY A 60 18.13 -21.72 3.62
C GLY A 60 18.19 -22.21 2.16
N LYS A 61 17.85 -21.35 1.20
CA LYS A 61 17.99 -21.59 -0.25
C LYS A 61 19.34 -21.18 -0.82
N GLY A 62 20.28 -20.73 0.00
CA GLY A 62 21.63 -20.33 -0.41
C GLY A 62 21.72 -18.91 -0.98
N PHE A 63 20.70 -18.08 -0.82
CA PHE A 63 20.69 -16.69 -1.28
C PHE A 63 20.90 -15.71 -0.13
N LYS A 64 21.63 -14.63 -0.41
CA LYS A 64 21.70 -13.47 0.49
C LYS A 64 20.41 -12.67 0.38
N TYR A 65 19.86 -12.29 1.52
CA TYR A 65 18.68 -11.44 1.63
C TYR A 65 18.77 -10.58 2.89
N THR A 66 18.47 -9.30 2.78
CA THR A 66 18.35 -8.35 3.89
C THR A 66 16.87 -8.05 4.09
N ALA A 67 16.35 -8.28 5.29
CA ALA A 67 14.97 -7.96 5.66
C ALA A 67 14.61 -6.52 5.26
N ASN A 68 13.58 -6.36 4.43
CA ASN A 68 13.12 -5.07 3.93
C ASN A 68 11.92 -4.57 4.74
N VAL A 69 12.17 -3.67 5.68
CA VAL A 69 11.16 -3.09 6.57
C VAL A 69 11.14 -1.58 6.36
N PRO A 70 10.49 -1.09 5.29
CA PRO A 70 10.37 0.34 5.07
C PRO A 70 9.60 1.00 6.23
N GLY A 71 9.92 2.25 6.53
CA GLY A 71 9.19 3.03 7.53
C GLY A 71 7.72 3.23 7.12
N PRO A 72 6.81 3.48 8.07
CA PRO A 72 5.41 3.71 7.75
C PRO A 72 5.29 4.94 6.85
N ARG A 73 4.56 4.82 5.73
CA ARG A 73 4.25 5.96 4.88
C ARG A 73 3.35 6.91 5.66
N LYS A 74 3.82 8.13 5.88
CA LYS A 74 2.99 9.21 6.43
C LYS A 74 2.20 9.82 5.28
N ILE A 75 0.89 9.63 5.27
CA ILE A 75 -0.01 10.36 4.37
C ILE A 75 -0.27 11.73 5.01
N PRO A 76 0.06 12.85 4.33
CA PRO A 76 -0.28 14.18 4.83
C PRO A 76 -1.77 14.33 5.07
N ALA A 77 -2.18 15.10 6.09
CA ALA A 77 -3.59 15.28 6.44
C ALA A 77 -4.43 15.82 5.27
N GLU A 78 -3.87 16.73 4.47
CA GLU A 78 -4.53 17.28 3.27
C GLU A 78 -4.77 16.20 2.20
N GLU A 79 -3.83 15.29 2.00
CA GLU A 79 -4.00 14.16 1.07
C GLU A 79 -5.09 13.21 1.58
N LEU A 80 -5.13 12.97 2.90
CA LEU A 80 -6.17 12.16 3.51
C LEU A 80 -7.56 12.80 3.34
N GLN A 81 -7.68 14.10 3.59
CA GLN A 81 -8.94 14.84 3.42
C GLN A 81 -9.47 14.75 1.98
N ALA A 82 -8.61 14.96 0.99
CA ALA A 82 -8.98 14.80 -0.42
C ALA A 82 -9.43 13.37 -0.74
N ARG A 83 -8.74 12.35 -0.20
CA ARG A 83 -9.11 10.93 -0.37
C ARG A 83 -10.44 10.57 0.31
N THR A 84 -10.82 11.27 1.37
CA THR A 84 -12.06 11.00 2.12
C THR A 84 -13.23 11.88 1.69
N GLY A 85 -13.10 12.65 0.60
CA GLY A 85 -14.22 13.39 0.01
C GLY A 85 -14.41 14.82 0.51
N ASP A 86 -13.43 15.41 1.21
CA ASP A 86 -13.45 16.85 1.50
C ASP A 86 -13.35 17.65 0.20
N TYR A 87 -14.41 18.42 -0.11
CA TYR A 87 -14.53 19.09 -1.41
C TYR A 87 -13.42 20.12 -1.64
N ASP A 88 -13.08 20.91 -0.62
CA ASP A 88 -12.09 21.96 -0.76
C ASP A 88 -10.67 21.38 -0.92
N ALA A 89 -10.36 20.31 -0.18
CA ALA A 89 -9.13 19.56 -0.36
C ALA A 89 -9.05 18.90 -1.75
N MET A 90 -10.13 18.26 -2.23
CA MET A 90 -10.20 17.72 -3.59
C MET A 90 -10.03 18.80 -4.65
N ARG A 91 -10.67 19.96 -4.47
CA ARG A 91 -10.57 21.09 -5.39
C ARG A 91 -9.13 21.60 -5.46
N LYS A 92 -8.52 21.88 -4.31
CA LYS A 92 -7.12 22.34 -4.22
C LYS A 92 -6.15 21.34 -4.85
N ASP A 93 -6.39 20.05 -4.64
CA ASP A 93 -5.62 18.99 -5.27
C ASP A 93 -5.75 19.02 -6.81
N ARG A 94 -6.98 19.05 -7.33
CA ARG A 94 -7.27 19.06 -8.78
C ARG A 94 -6.82 20.34 -9.47
N GLU A 95 -6.84 21.49 -8.77
CA GLU A 95 -6.28 22.76 -9.28
C GLU A 95 -4.79 22.67 -9.56
N LYS A 96 -4.05 21.87 -8.78
CA LYS A 96 -2.60 21.67 -8.97
C LYS A 96 -2.29 20.50 -9.88
N ARG A 97 -2.97 19.36 -9.70
CA ARG A 97 -2.57 18.06 -10.26
C ARG A 97 -3.54 17.50 -11.29
N GLY A 98 -4.71 18.10 -11.49
CA GLY A 98 -5.76 17.52 -12.33
C GLY A 98 -6.20 16.15 -11.79
N PHE A 99 -6.20 15.12 -12.63
CA PHE A 99 -6.40 13.73 -12.20
C PHE A 99 -5.08 13.01 -11.81
N GLY A 100 -3.95 13.72 -11.86
CA GLY A 100 -2.61 13.21 -11.51
C GLY A 100 -1.81 12.60 -12.66
N VAL A 101 -2.37 12.51 -13.86
CA VAL A 101 -1.80 11.78 -15.00
C VAL A 101 -0.61 12.53 -15.60
N PHE A 102 -0.77 13.81 -15.97
CA PHE A 102 0.32 14.62 -16.54
C PHE A 102 1.11 15.38 -15.47
N SER A 103 0.58 15.50 -14.25
CA SER A 103 1.27 16.22 -13.17
C SER A 103 2.62 15.58 -12.80
N GLY A 104 2.75 14.26 -12.94
CA GLY A 104 4.00 13.54 -12.68
C GLY A 104 5.12 13.83 -13.70
N TYR A 105 4.79 14.36 -14.88
CA TYR A 105 5.76 14.83 -15.87
C TYR A 105 6.16 16.29 -15.68
N VAL A 106 5.29 17.09 -15.05
CA VAL A 106 5.51 18.53 -14.82
C VAL A 106 6.23 18.79 -13.50
N TYR A 107 5.77 18.13 -12.43
CA TYR A 107 6.38 18.24 -11.12
C TYR A 107 7.35 17.08 -10.96
N SER A 108 8.60 17.38 -10.64
CA SER A 108 9.56 16.40 -10.14
C SER A 108 9.17 15.98 -8.72
N GLU A 109 7.98 15.40 -8.58
CA GLU A 109 7.63 14.59 -7.43
C GLU A 109 8.62 13.42 -7.37
N PRO A 110 8.86 12.83 -6.19
CA PRO A 110 9.61 11.60 -6.08
C PRO A 110 9.10 10.60 -7.11
N THR A 111 9.89 10.40 -8.16
CA THR A 111 9.53 9.44 -9.21
C THR A 111 9.28 8.09 -8.54
N ILE A 112 8.48 7.23 -9.16
CA ILE A 112 8.33 5.83 -8.73
C ILE A 112 9.72 5.19 -8.45
N ARG A 113 10.77 5.64 -9.16
CA ARG A 113 12.18 5.29 -8.92
C ARG A 113 12.68 5.59 -7.51
N GLN A 114 12.31 6.71 -6.90
CA GLN A 114 12.65 7.04 -5.51
C GLN A 114 11.87 6.18 -4.49
N MET A 115 10.73 5.59 -4.86
CA MET A 115 10.06 4.58 -4.02
C MET A 115 10.86 3.27 -3.98
N PHE A 116 11.63 2.96 -5.05
CA PHE A 116 12.49 1.78 -5.13
C PHE A 116 13.90 1.99 -4.58
N ASP A 117 14.33 3.23 -4.35
CA ASP A 117 15.65 3.57 -3.78
C ASP A 117 15.83 3.12 -2.31
N GLY A 118 14.80 2.52 -1.70
CA GLY A 118 14.83 1.99 -0.33
C GLY A 118 15.10 0.49 -0.19
N ASN A 119 15.10 -0.31 -1.26
CA ASN A 119 15.22 -1.77 -1.14
C ASN A 119 16.68 -2.17 -0.81
N PRO A 120 16.97 -2.73 0.38
CA PRO A 120 18.33 -3.07 0.80
C PRO A 120 18.95 -4.23 0.00
N ASN A 121 18.16 -4.92 -0.83
CA ASN A 121 18.61 -6.03 -1.68
C ASN A 121 19.05 -5.57 -3.08
N THR A 122 18.88 -4.30 -3.44
CA THR A 122 19.21 -3.79 -4.78
C THR A 122 20.66 -4.06 -5.18
N SER A 123 21.62 -3.90 -4.25
CA SER A 123 23.04 -4.17 -4.52
C SER A 123 23.34 -5.66 -4.69
N ILE A 124 22.60 -6.53 -4.01
CA ILE A 124 22.69 -7.98 -4.18
C ILE A 124 22.24 -8.34 -5.59
N LEU A 125 21.05 -7.89 -6.00
CA LEU A 125 20.46 -8.18 -7.31
C LEU A 125 21.37 -7.72 -8.46
N LYS A 126 21.94 -6.52 -8.37
CA LYS A 126 22.87 -5.98 -9.40
C LYS A 126 24.15 -6.79 -9.57
N ALA A 127 24.55 -7.57 -8.57
CA ALA A 127 25.77 -8.38 -8.61
C ALA A 127 25.53 -9.80 -9.15
N LEU A 128 24.27 -10.20 -9.38
CA LEU A 128 23.92 -11.52 -9.90
C LEU A 128 23.98 -11.52 -11.44
N SER A 129 24.40 -12.64 -12.02
CA SER A 129 24.12 -12.94 -13.43
C SER A 129 22.61 -13.12 -13.66
N GLU A 130 22.15 -13.02 -14.91
CA GLU A 130 20.73 -13.19 -15.25
C GLU A 130 20.14 -14.53 -14.75
N THR A 131 20.88 -15.62 -14.90
CA THR A 131 20.46 -16.94 -14.40
C THR A 131 20.36 -16.98 -12.88
N GLN A 132 21.32 -16.36 -12.18
CA GLN A 132 21.28 -16.27 -10.72
C GLN A 132 20.15 -15.37 -10.22
N GLN A 133 19.87 -14.27 -10.93
CA GLN A 133 18.77 -13.37 -10.62
C GLN A 133 17.42 -14.10 -10.74
N LYS A 134 17.18 -14.81 -11.84
CA LYS A 134 15.94 -15.62 -12.00
C LYS A 134 15.76 -16.65 -10.89
N ALA A 135 16.85 -17.29 -10.48
CA ALA A 135 16.83 -18.25 -9.38
C ALA A 135 16.57 -17.58 -8.03
N TRP A 136 17.17 -16.41 -7.79
CA TRP A 136 16.91 -15.57 -6.61
C TRP A 136 15.45 -15.13 -6.57
N ASP A 137 14.90 -14.60 -7.67
CA ASP A 137 13.51 -14.13 -7.77
C ASP A 137 12.53 -15.28 -7.49
N THR A 138 12.77 -16.46 -8.07
CA THR A 138 11.92 -17.64 -7.82
C THR A 138 11.95 -18.08 -6.35
N ALA A 139 13.14 -18.09 -5.74
CA ALA A 139 13.31 -18.39 -4.34
C ALA A 139 12.59 -17.38 -3.45
N ASP A 140 12.76 -16.10 -3.77
CA ASP A 140 12.19 -14.97 -3.05
C ASP A 140 10.66 -14.96 -3.11
N GLN A 141 10.07 -15.17 -4.29
CA GLN A 141 8.62 -15.29 -4.46
C GLN A 141 8.05 -16.45 -3.63
N THR A 142 8.74 -17.59 -3.60
CA THR A 142 8.35 -18.74 -2.76
C THR A 142 8.43 -18.40 -1.27
N CYS A 143 9.53 -17.76 -0.85
CA CYS A 143 9.75 -17.38 0.54
C CYS A 143 8.75 -16.31 1.00
N TYR A 144 8.46 -15.32 0.15
CA TYR A 144 7.41 -14.34 0.37
C TYR A 144 6.06 -15.02 0.52
N GLY A 145 5.68 -15.90 -0.42
CA GLY A 145 4.39 -16.57 -0.40
C GLY A 145 4.16 -17.37 0.89
N ALA A 146 5.19 -18.11 1.33
CA ALA A 146 5.15 -18.85 2.59
C ALA A 146 5.02 -17.93 3.82
N ALA A 147 5.80 -16.84 3.87
CA ALA A 147 5.74 -15.91 4.98
C ALA A 147 4.40 -15.17 5.02
N PHE A 148 3.97 -14.59 3.90
CA PHE A 148 2.69 -13.89 3.79
C PHE A 148 1.50 -14.79 4.16
N SER A 149 1.49 -16.03 3.67
CA SER A 149 0.43 -17.00 4.00
C SER A 149 0.35 -17.28 5.49
N LYS A 150 1.50 -17.36 6.18
CA LYS A 150 1.54 -17.57 7.63
C LYS A 150 0.95 -16.40 8.42
N PHE A 151 1.22 -15.16 8.00
CA PHE A 151 0.79 -13.95 8.74
C PHE A 151 -0.62 -13.48 8.40
N THR A 152 -1.14 -13.82 7.21
CA THR A 152 -2.48 -13.40 6.76
C THR A 152 -3.50 -14.54 6.76
N GLY A 153 -3.06 -15.80 6.83
CA GLY A 153 -3.91 -16.97 6.64
C GLY A 153 -4.36 -17.21 5.18
N LYS A 154 -3.95 -16.33 4.25
CA LYS A 154 -4.27 -16.46 2.83
C LYS A 154 -3.39 -17.54 2.19
N LYS A 155 -3.90 -18.20 1.15
CA LYS A 155 -3.12 -19.13 0.36
C LYS A 155 -2.56 -18.37 -0.84
N VAL A 156 -1.30 -17.97 -0.75
CA VAL A 156 -0.58 -17.29 -1.84
C VAL A 156 0.73 -18.00 -2.14
N THR A 157 1.11 -17.97 -3.41
CA THR A 157 2.34 -18.60 -3.93
C THR A 157 3.47 -17.60 -4.20
N SER A 158 3.14 -16.31 -4.29
CA SER A 158 4.04 -15.22 -4.67
C SER A 158 3.47 -13.87 -4.23
N SER A 159 4.27 -12.80 -4.31
CA SER A 159 3.78 -11.43 -4.12
C SER A 159 2.81 -11.01 -5.22
N MET A 160 3.03 -11.48 -6.45
CA MET A 160 2.12 -11.24 -7.58
C MET A 160 0.76 -11.93 -7.40
N ASP A 161 0.74 -13.16 -6.87
CA ASP A 161 -0.50 -13.87 -6.51
C ASP A 161 -1.25 -13.14 -5.38
N ALA A 162 -0.55 -12.69 -4.34
CA ALA A 162 -1.15 -11.87 -3.30
C ALA A 162 -1.76 -10.57 -3.85
N LEU A 163 -1.07 -9.89 -4.78
CA LEU A 163 -1.57 -8.70 -5.47
C LEU A 163 -2.78 -9.00 -6.36
N ALA A 164 -2.75 -10.10 -7.10
CA ALA A 164 -3.89 -10.52 -7.92
C ALA A 164 -5.13 -10.78 -7.03
N GLN A 165 -4.96 -11.51 -5.92
CA GLN A 165 -6.05 -11.76 -4.97
C GLN A 165 -6.57 -10.47 -4.33
N MET A 166 -5.68 -9.54 -3.96
CA MET A 166 -6.08 -8.23 -3.42
C MET A 166 -6.86 -7.41 -4.45
N SER A 167 -6.42 -7.39 -5.70
CA SER A 167 -7.08 -6.69 -6.80
C SER A 167 -8.47 -7.26 -7.08
N GLU A 168 -8.60 -8.59 -7.16
CA GLU A 168 -9.90 -9.24 -7.35
C GLU A 168 -10.84 -8.97 -6.18
N LYS A 169 -10.32 -9.00 -4.94
CA LYS A 169 -11.13 -8.65 -3.76
C LYS A 169 -11.61 -7.20 -3.81
N SER A 170 -10.72 -6.27 -4.15
CA SER A 170 -11.07 -4.86 -4.32
C SER A 170 -12.13 -4.67 -5.41
N LYS A 171 -12.03 -5.39 -6.52
CA LYS A 171 -13.02 -5.37 -7.61
C LYS A 171 -14.37 -5.93 -7.16
N GLU A 172 -14.38 -7.07 -6.46
CA GLU A 172 -15.59 -7.68 -5.89
C GLU A 172 -16.31 -6.71 -4.94
N LEU A 173 -15.57 -6.15 -3.97
CA LEU A 173 -16.15 -5.25 -2.97
C LEU A 173 -16.66 -3.96 -3.60
N ARG A 174 -15.91 -3.34 -4.51
CA ARG A 174 -16.37 -2.14 -5.22
C ARG A 174 -17.61 -2.41 -6.07
N GLY A 175 -17.64 -3.55 -6.77
CA GLY A 175 -18.80 -3.95 -7.56
C GLY A 175 -20.06 -4.15 -6.71
N ARG A 176 -19.92 -4.71 -5.51
CA ARG A 176 -21.05 -4.93 -4.60
C ARG A 176 -21.47 -3.67 -3.85
N GLU A 177 -20.51 -2.96 -3.28
CA GLU A 177 -20.76 -1.91 -2.27
C GLU A 177 -20.83 -0.50 -2.88
N LEU A 178 -20.21 -0.27 -4.04
CA LEU A 178 -20.26 1.03 -4.72
C LEU A 178 -21.16 0.96 -5.94
N ASP A 179 -20.92 0.01 -6.86
CA ASP A 179 -21.71 -0.09 -8.08
C ASP A 179 -23.12 -0.66 -7.86
N GLY A 180 -23.33 -1.37 -6.74
CA GLY A 180 -24.65 -1.88 -6.32
C GLY A 180 -25.45 -0.91 -5.44
N ASP A 181 -24.88 0.24 -5.06
CA ASP A 181 -25.52 1.20 -4.17
C ASP A 181 -26.51 2.08 -4.97
N GLY A 182 -27.80 2.00 -4.61
CA GLY A 182 -28.87 2.70 -5.32
C GLY A 182 -28.83 4.22 -5.21
N GLU A 183 -28.22 4.78 -4.17
CA GLU A 183 -28.00 6.23 -4.04
C GLU A 183 -26.87 6.67 -4.97
N LEU A 184 -25.75 5.95 -4.95
CA LEU A 184 -24.61 6.24 -5.83
C LEU A 184 -24.97 6.12 -7.31
N ILE A 185 -25.81 5.16 -7.70
CA ILE A 185 -26.30 5.04 -9.09
C ILE A 185 -27.07 6.30 -9.50
N LYS A 186 -27.96 6.82 -8.65
CA LYS A 186 -28.74 8.03 -8.95
C LYS A 186 -27.84 9.26 -9.05
N LEU A 187 -26.89 9.41 -8.12
CA LEU A 187 -25.92 10.50 -8.14
C LEU A 187 -25.01 10.42 -9.37
N ALA A 188 -24.57 9.21 -9.76
CA ALA A 188 -23.78 8.97 -10.96
C ALA A 188 -24.53 9.36 -12.24
N GLN A 189 -25.86 9.16 -12.31
CA GLN A 189 -26.67 9.64 -13.42
C GLN A 189 -26.64 11.17 -13.54
N ALA A 190 -26.92 11.88 -12.45
CA ALA A 190 -26.90 13.35 -12.44
C ALA A 190 -25.52 13.91 -12.78
N PHE A 191 -24.47 13.31 -12.21
CA PHE A 191 -23.08 13.62 -12.53
C PHE A 191 -22.78 13.43 -14.02
N GLY A 192 -23.15 12.28 -14.58
CA GLY A 192 -22.93 11.97 -15.99
C GLY A 192 -23.67 12.89 -16.95
N ASP A 193 -24.88 13.32 -16.60
CA ASP A 193 -25.65 14.25 -17.43
C ASP A 193 -25.07 15.67 -17.39
N CYS A 194 -24.56 16.13 -16.23
CA CYS A 194 -23.80 17.38 -16.13
C CYS A 194 -22.53 17.33 -16.99
N LEU A 195 -21.76 16.25 -16.91
CA LEU A 195 -20.56 16.05 -17.72
C LEU A 195 -20.85 16.09 -19.23
N LYS A 196 -21.91 15.41 -19.68
CA LYS A 196 -22.36 15.47 -21.09
C LYS A 196 -22.75 16.89 -21.49
N GLY A 197 -23.46 17.62 -20.61
CA GLY A 197 -23.83 19.02 -20.82
C GLY A 197 -22.62 19.95 -21.01
N LYS A 198 -21.50 19.65 -20.35
CA LYS A 198 -20.21 20.34 -20.54
C LYS A 198 -19.38 19.78 -21.72
N GLY A 199 -19.90 18.82 -22.48
CA GLY A 199 -19.25 18.24 -23.66
C GLY A 199 -18.29 17.09 -23.38
N HIS A 200 -18.26 16.55 -22.16
CA HIS A 200 -17.47 15.35 -21.85
C HIS A 200 -18.17 14.09 -22.36
N ARG A 201 -17.38 13.15 -22.86
CA ARG A 201 -17.87 11.82 -23.24
C ARG A 201 -18.06 10.97 -21.98
N VAL A 202 -19.27 10.48 -21.78
CA VAL A 202 -19.62 9.54 -20.69
C VAL A 202 -20.00 8.19 -21.30
N THR A 203 -19.20 7.16 -21.05
CA THR A 203 -19.38 5.80 -21.62
C THR A 203 -20.05 4.82 -20.65
N SER A 204 -20.06 5.12 -19.36
CA SER A 204 -20.67 4.31 -18.32
C SER A 204 -21.14 5.19 -17.17
N LEU A 205 -22.26 4.80 -16.56
CA LEU A 205 -22.83 5.45 -15.37
C LEU A 205 -22.70 4.58 -14.11
N LYS A 206 -21.92 3.49 -14.18
CA LYS A 206 -21.55 2.75 -12.97
C LYS A 206 -20.74 3.68 -12.07
N PRO A 207 -21.05 3.81 -10.77
CA PRO A 207 -20.34 4.67 -9.82
C PRO A 207 -18.81 4.61 -9.94
N THR A 208 -18.22 3.42 -9.94
CA THR A 208 -16.77 3.26 -10.04
C THR A 208 -16.20 3.66 -11.41
N ALA A 209 -16.99 3.49 -12.48
CA ALA A 209 -16.57 3.81 -13.83
C ALA A 209 -16.63 5.32 -14.09
N ILE A 210 -17.72 5.98 -13.67
CA ILE A 210 -17.84 7.43 -13.85
C ILE A 210 -16.83 8.19 -12.98
N ALA A 211 -16.56 7.72 -11.76
CA ALA A 211 -15.55 8.31 -10.88
C ALA A 211 -14.13 8.28 -11.47
N ARG A 212 -13.86 7.36 -12.40
CA ARG A 212 -12.55 7.17 -13.06
C ARG A 212 -12.51 7.71 -14.49
N ALA A 213 -13.65 8.04 -15.09
CA ALA A 213 -13.73 8.34 -16.51
C ALA A 213 -12.78 9.45 -16.98
N GLY A 214 -12.62 10.49 -16.16
CA GLY A 214 -11.68 11.58 -16.43
C GLY A 214 -10.22 11.12 -16.41
N GLN A 215 -9.81 10.40 -15.37
CA GLN A 215 -8.45 9.83 -15.26
C GLN A 215 -8.16 8.85 -16.41
N ASP A 216 -9.08 7.90 -16.68
CA ASP A 216 -8.91 6.89 -17.72
C ASP A 216 -8.77 7.54 -19.12
N ARG A 217 -9.47 8.65 -19.38
CA ARG A 217 -9.34 9.42 -20.63
C ARG A 217 -7.92 9.97 -20.81
N PHE A 218 -7.35 10.60 -19.79
CA PHE A 218 -6.00 11.16 -19.88
C PHE A 218 -4.94 10.07 -19.85
N GLN A 219 -5.17 8.97 -19.14
CA GLN A 219 -4.29 7.81 -19.17
C GLN A 219 -4.19 7.21 -20.58
N ALA A 220 -5.32 7.10 -21.30
CA ALA A 220 -5.32 6.67 -22.70
C ALA A 220 -4.57 7.65 -23.62
N GLU A 221 -4.55 8.94 -23.30
CA GLU A 221 -3.75 9.95 -24.03
C GLU A 221 -2.25 9.75 -23.80
N VAL A 222 -1.83 9.46 -22.56
CA VAL A 222 -0.45 9.09 -22.23
C VAL A 222 -0.02 7.81 -22.96
N GLU A 223 -0.86 6.78 -22.94
CA GLU A 223 -0.61 5.52 -23.64
C GLU A 223 -0.44 5.73 -25.15
N LYS A 224 -1.30 6.56 -25.75
CA LYS A 224 -1.21 6.91 -27.17
C LYS A 224 0.11 7.62 -27.49
N LEU A 225 0.50 8.62 -26.68
CA LEU A 225 1.76 9.35 -26.86
C LEU A 225 2.96 8.40 -26.77
N GLY A 226 2.96 7.50 -25.80
CA GLY A 226 4.00 6.49 -25.66
C GLY A 226 4.08 5.56 -26.87
N ALA A 227 2.93 5.05 -27.33
CA ALA A 227 2.88 4.21 -28.52
C ALA A 227 3.36 4.91 -29.80
N GLU A 228 3.10 6.21 -29.94
CA GLU A 228 3.59 7.03 -31.07
C GLU A 228 5.11 7.25 -31.02
N GLN A 229 5.70 7.34 -29.83
CA GLN A 229 7.15 7.50 -29.65
C GLN A 229 7.94 6.19 -29.79
N HIS A 230 7.28 5.03 -29.57
CA HIS A 230 7.88 3.70 -29.65
C HIS A 230 7.22 2.82 -30.73
N PRO A 231 7.20 3.24 -32.02
CA PRO A 231 6.52 2.49 -33.06
C PRO A 231 7.24 1.16 -33.33
N GLY A 232 6.58 0.04 -33.00
CA GLY A 232 7.07 -1.31 -33.28
C GLY A 232 7.52 -2.11 -32.07
N GLU A 233 7.51 -1.53 -30.87
CA GLU A 233 7.72 -2.29 -29.63
C GLU A 233 6.47 -3.13 -29.32
N LYS A 234 6.58 -4.45 -29.50
CA LYS A 234 5.51 -5.44 -29.23
C LYS A 234 5.51 -5.95 -27.79
N SER A 235 6.31 -5.33 -26.90
CA SER A 235 6.43 -5.83 -25.53
C SER A 235 5.09 -5.67 -24.80
N PRO A 236 4.65 -6.67 -24.02
CA PRO A 236 3.48 -6.50 -23.15
C PRO A 236 3.84 -5.51 -22.05
N GLY A 237 3.58 -4.22 -22.27
CA GLY A 237 3.95 -3.17 -21.33
C GLY A 237 3.35 -1.81 -21.66
N PHE A 238 3.21 -0.99 -20.62
CA PHE A 238 2.95 0.44 -20.73
C PHE A 238 4.26 1.14 -21.10
N PHE A 239 4.29 1.84 -22.23
CA PHE A 239 5.39 2.70 -22.63
C PHE A 239 5.07 4.13 -22.19
N PRO A 240 5.64 4.62 -21.07
CA PRO A 240 5.44 6.01 -20.71
C PRO A 240 6.08 6.91 -21.79
N PRO A 241 5.39 7.94 -22.28
CA PRO A 241 6.01 8.91 -23.17
C PRO A 241 7.16 9.63 -22.47
N GLU A 242 8.21 9.93 -23.22
CA GLU A 242 9.25 10.86 -22.82
C GLU A 242 8.74 12.29 -23.05
N LEU A 243 8.39 12.97 -21.96
CA LEU A 243 7.93 14.36 -21.97
C LEU A 243 8.80 15.20 -21.04
N THR A 244 9.30 16.33 -21.53
CA THR A 244 9.83 17.38 -20.65
C THR A 244 8.69 18.05 -19.88
N PRO A 245 8.97 18.72 -18.75
CA PRO A 245 7.96 19.47 -18.03
C PRO A 245 7.19 20.45 -18.93
N ASP A 246 7.88 21.15 -19.83
CA ASP A 246 7.24 22.14 -20.71
C ASP A 246 6.38 21.49 -21.79
N GLN A 247 6.74 20.29 -22.27
CA GLN A 247 5.89 19.50 -23.17
C GLN A 247 4.63 18.96 -22.47
N ALA A 248 4.74 18.62 -21.17
CA ALA A 248 3.62 18.08 -20.39
C ALA A 248 2.65 19.16 -19.88
N ARG A 249 3.10 20.41 -19.68
CA ARG A 249 2.27 21.52 -19.16
C ARG A 249 0.96 21.73 -19.92
N PRO A 250 0.91 21.76 -21.26
CA PRO A 250 -0.35 21.92 -22.00
C PRO A 250 -1.35 20.79 -21.76
N TYR A 251 -0.87 19.56 -21.55
CA TYR A 251 -1.72 18.42 -21.21
C TYR A 251 -2.26 18.56 -19.79
N LEU A 252 -1.39 18.90 -18.84
CA LEU A 252 -1.80 19.17 -17.45
C LEU A 252 -2.84 20.30 -17.36
N THR A 253 -2.70 21.37 -18.15
CA THR A 253 -3.71 22.44 -18.18
C THR A 253 -5.09 21.92 -18.64
N ARG A 254 -5.15 21.04 -19.65
CA ARG A 254 -6.41 20.41 -20.08
C ARG A 254 -6.94 19.44 -19.02
N GLU A 255 -6.05 18.73 -18.37
CA GLU A 255 -6.36 17.81 -17.27
C GLU A 255 -6.96 18.52 -16.07
N ILE A 256 -6.34 19.60 -15.60
CA ILE A 256 -6.85 20.44 -14.52
C ILE A 256 -8.24 20.96 -14.85
N LYS A 257 -8.44 21.52 -16.05
CA LYS A 257 -9.77 21.99 -16.48
C LYS A 257 -10.80 20.87 -16.39
N GLY A 258 -10.50 19.71 -16.99
CA GLY A 258 -11.41 18.57 -16.97
C GLY A 258 -11.66 18.02 -15.57
N ALA A 259 -10.65 18.03 -14.69
CA ALA A 259 -10.78 17.58 -13.31
C ALA A 259 -11.65 18.52 -12.47
N LEU A 260 -11.57 19.84 -12.70
CA LEU A 260 -12.43 20.80 -12.01
C LEU A 260 -13.88 20.74 -12.49
N GLU A 261 -14.11 20.59 -13.80
CA GLU A 261 -15.44 20.37 -14.36
C GLU A 261 -16.07 19.06 -13.85
N ASP A 262 -15.27 18.01 -13.75
CA ASP A 262 -15.64 16.72 -13.15
C ASP A 262 -15.98 16.87 -11.66
N LEU A 263 -15.19 17.63 -10.90
CA LEU A 263 -15.44 17.84 -9.47
C LEU A 263 -16.73 18.63 -9.24
N GLU A 264 -16.95 19.66 -10.05
CA GLU A 264 -18.14 20.50 -10.00
C GLU A 264 -19.40 19.68 -10.32
N CYS A 265 -19.38 18.93 -11.43
CA CYS A 265 -20.52 18.08 -11.81
C CYS A 265 -20.74 16.92 -10.85
N GLY A 266 -19.67 16.40 -10.25
CA GLY A 266 -19.69 15.24 -9.35
C GLY A 266 -19.78 15.63 -7.88
N LYS A 267 -20.02 16.89 -7.51
CA LYS A 267 -19.94 17.37 -6.13
C LYS A 267 -20.72 16.51 -5.13
N ASP A 268 -22.01 16.29 -5.40
CA ASP A 268 -22.87 15.49 -4.52
C ASP A 268 -22.52 14.00 -4.60
N PHE A 269 -22.08 13.52 -5.77
CA PHE A 269 -21.60 12.16 -5.96
C PHE A 269 -20.37 11.86 -5.10
N TYR A 270 -19.32 12.69 -5.18
CA TYR A 270 -18.06 12.48 -4.47
C TYR A 270 -18.19 12.61 -2.96
N ALA A 271 -19.11 13.45 -2.48
CA ALA A 271 -19.41 13.56 -1.05
C ALA A 271 -19.88 12.23 -0.44
N VAL A 272 -20.58 11.40 -1.22
CA VAL A 272 -21.05 10.06 -0.79
C VAL A 272 -20.08 8.96 -1.20
N TYR A 273 -19.52 9.05 -2.42
CA TYR A 273 -18.70 8.02 -3.03
C TYR A 273 -17.33 7.88 -2.36
N GLN A 274 -16.63 8.98 -2.04
CA GLN A 274 -15.26 8.92 -1.51
C GLN A 274 -15.17 8.25 -0.12
N PRO A 275 -16.02 8.60 0.87
CA PRO A 275 -16.01 7.89 2.15
C PRO A 275 -16.27 6.39 1.98
N LYS A 276 -17.26 6.00 1.16
CA LYS A 276 -17.57 4.59 0.88
C LYS A 276 -16.42 3.87 0.16
N GLN A 277 -15.79 4.53 -0.82
CA GLN A 277 -14.61 3.98 -1.50
C GLN A 277 -13.46 3.76 -0.50
N TRP A 278 -13.24 4.71 0.41
CA TRP A 278 -12.23 4.59 1.45
C TRP A 278 -12.51 3.42 2.38
N GLU A 279 -13.75 3.24 2.84
CA GLU A 279 -14.15 2.08 3.64
C GLU A 279 -13.91 0.74 2.92
N VAL A 280 -14.21 0.68 1.61
CA VAL A 280 -13.91 -0.51 0.80
C VAL A 280 -12.40 -0.76 0.75
N ALA A 281 -11.59 0.26 0.52
CA ALA A 281 -10.13 0.14 0.51
C ALA A 281 -9.62 -0.36 1.88
N GLU A 282 -10.11 0.21 2.98
CA GLU A 282 -9.74 -0.15 4.34
C GLU A 282 -10.09 -1.61 4.69
N LYS A 283 -11.22 -2.14 4.18
CA LYS A 283 -11.58 -3.56 4.32
C LYS A 283 -10.58 -4.45 3.59
N VAL A 284 -10.20 -4.11 2.36
CA VAL A 284 -9.18 -4.86 1.60
C VAL A 284 -7.83 -4.78 2.31
N ASP A 285 -7.42 -3.58 2.74
CA ASP A 285 -6.15 -3.34 3.40
C ASP A 285 -6.02 -4.13 4.71
N ALA A 286 -7.09 -4.17 5.51
CA ALA A 286 -7.14 -4.97 6.72
C ALA A 286 -7.07 -6.48 6.42
N GLU A 287 -7.77 -6.94 5.37
CA GLU A 287 -7.78 -8.35 4.98
C GLU A 287 -6.40 -8.83 4.48
N PHE A 288 -5.63 -7.95 3.83
CA PHE A 288 -4.30 -8.26 3.29
C PHE A 288 -3.15 -7.77 4.17
N GLY A 289 -3.44 -7.21 5.34
CA GLY A 289 -2.43 -6.78 6.31
C GLY A 289 -1.57 -5.60 5.84
N VAL A 290 -2.11 -4.72 4.99
CA VAL A 290 -1.41 -3.55 4.44
C VAL A 290 -0.97 -2.60 5.54
N LYS A 291 -1.84 -2.35 6.53
CA LYS A 291 -1.54 -1.46 7.67
C LYS A 291 -0.45 -2.03 8.58
N GLU A 292 -0.37 -3.35 8.69
CA GLU A 292 0.72 -4.03 9.39
C GLU A 292 1.99 -4.18 8.56
N GLY A 293 2.01 -3.63 7.35
CA GLY A 293 3.12 -3.63 6.42
C GLY A 293 3.36 -4.97 5.73
N LEU A 294 2.43 -5.92 5.78
CA LEU A 294 2.59 -7.25 5.17
C LEU A 294 2.53 -7.20 3.64
N PHE A 295 2.02 -6.10 3.09
CA PHE A 295 1.83 -5.89 1.67
C PHE A 295 2.57 -4.61 1.21
N GLY A 296 3.31 -4.71 0.11
CA GLY A 296 4.22 -3.65 -0.40
C GLY A 296 5.71 -3.95 -0.12
N GLU A 297 6.58 -3.53 -1.05
CA GLU A 297 8.05 -3.52 -0.89
C GLU A 297 8.55 -2.10 -0.60
#